data_AF-M2BKI6-F1
#
_entry.id   AF-M2BKI6-F1
#
_cell.length_a   1.000
_cell.length_b   1.000
_cell.length_c   1.000
_cell.angle_alpha   90.00
_cell.angle_beta   90.00
_cell.angle_gamma   90.00
#
_symmetry.space_group_name_H-M   'P 1'
#
loop_
_entity.id
_entity.type
_entity.pdbx_description
1 polymer ?
#
loop_
_entity_poly.entity_id
_entity_poly.type
_entity_poly.pdbx_seq_one_letter_code
_entity_poly.pdbx_strand_id
1 'polypeptide(L)'
;MNMTITANDLKVKGVSLIDSVVEKNESAIISVHGKDKYVVLKISEYNKLRELELENAIKETKADIASGKFYTDGISEHMKRVSGV
;
A
#
# COMPACT_ATOMS: atom_id res chain seq x y z
N MET A 1 11.56 19.82 -9.57
CA MET A 1 11.24 19.05 -10.80
C MET A 1 9.93 18.33 -10.54
N ASN A 2 8.97 18.32 -11.48
CA ASN A 2 7.62 17.83 -11.21
C ASN A 2 7.57 16.30 -11.13
N MET A 3 7.05 15.80 -10.02
CA MET A 3 6.73 14.40 -9.76
C MET A 3 5.44 13.94 -10.47
N THR A 4 4.65 14.90 -10.98
CA THR A 4 3.35 14.66 -11.60
C THR A 4 3.44 14.58 -13.12
N ILE A 5 2.91 13.51 -13.69
CA ILE A 5 2.72 13.26 -15.11
C ILE A 5 1.23 13.41 -15.42
N THR A 6 0.87 14.26 -16.38
CA THR A 6 -0.52 14.34 -16.85
C THR A 6 -0.88 13.12 -17.70
N ALA A 7 -2.15 12.73 -17.73
CA ALA A 7 -2.63 11.65 -18.59
C ALA A 7 -2.28 11.88 -20.08
N ASN A 8 -2.28 13.14 -20.53
CA ASN A 8 -1.92 13.48 -21.89
C ASN A 8 -0.41 13.31 -22.13
N ASP A 9 0.45 13.76 -21.20
CA ASP A 9 1.89 13.54 -21.28
C ASP A 9 2.23 12.05 -21.31
N LEU A 10 1.58 11.26 -20.47
CA LEU A 10 1.77 9.81 -20.44
C LEU A 10 1.36 9.16 -21.78
N LYS A 11 0.24 9.60 -22.36
CA LYS A 11 -0.22 9.11 -23.67
C LYS A 11 0.77 9.42 -24.79
N VAL A 12 1.40 10.59 -24.76
CA VAL A 12 2.31 11.05 -25.83
C VAL A 12 3.72 10.49 -25.68
N LYS A 13 4.26 10.45 -24.46
CA LYS A 13 5.67 10.11 -24.19
C LYS A 13 5.87 8.68 -23.71
N GLY A 14 4.80 8.01 -23.27
CA GLY A 14 4.83 6.60 -22.87
C GLY A 14 5.69 6.34 -21.63
N VAL A 15 6.20 5.11 -21.53
CA VAL A 15 6.93 4.62 -20.34
C VAL A 15 8.24 5.36 -20.08
N SER A 16 8.92 5.87 -21.10
CA SER A 16 10.18 6.61 -20.93
C SER A 16 10.03 7.87 -20.09
N LEU A 17 8.85 8.51 -20.12
CA LEU A 17 8.53 9.62 -19.23
C LEU A 17 8.45 9.15 -17.78
N ILE A 18 7.81 8.00 -17.52
CA ILE A 18 7.74 7.40 -16.19
C ILE A 18 9.15 7.15 -15.69
N ASP A 19 10.00 6.48 -16.48
CA ASP A 19 11.38 6.19 -16.10
C ASP A 19 12.14 7.46 -15.74
N SER A 20 12.05 8.50 -16.57
CA SER A 20 12.74 9.77 -16.33
C SER A 20 12.30 10.51 -15.06
N VAL A 21 11.03 10.34 -14.65
CA VAL A 21 10.49 10.94 -13.43
C VAL A 21 10.84 10.07 -12.22
N VAL A 22 10.70 8.74 -12.35
CA VAL A 22 10.93 7.75 -11.30
C VAL A 22 12.42 7.56 -10.95
N GLU A 23 13.32 7.81 -11.90
CA GLU A 23 14.76 7.85 -11.65
C GLU A 23 15.16 9.04 -10.78
N LYS A 24 14.47 10.18 -10.95
CA LYS A 24 14.76 11.44 -10.24
C LYS A 24 13.98 11.60 -8.95
N ASN A 25 12.80 10.99 -8.87
CA ASN A 25 11.87 11.04 -7.76
C ASN A 25 11.43 9.60 -7.54
N GLU A 26 11.54 9.01 -6.36
CA GLU A 26 11.31 7.57 -6.12
C GLU A 26 9.95 7.02 -6.61
N SER A 27 9.01 7.91 -6.95
CA SER A 27 7.77 7.61 -7.67
C SER A 27 7.34 8.74 -8.62
N ALA A 28 6.33 8.43 -9.43
CA ALA A 28 5.63 9.40 -10.27
C ALA A 28 4.13 9.39 -9.95
N ILE A 29 3.49 10.57 -9.90
CA ILE A 29 2.04 10.72 -9.72
C ILE A 29 1.41 10.89 -11.11
N ILE A 30 0.41 10.09 -11.44
CA ILE A 30 -0.38 10.26 -12.67
C ILE A 30 -1.64 11.07 -12.34
N SER A 31 -1.80 12.22 -12.99
CA SER A 31 -2.97 13.06 -12.84
C SER A 31 -3.91 12.98 -14.05
N VAL A 32 -5.22 12.98 -13.79
CA VAL A 32 -6.29 12.95 -14.79
C VAL A 32 -7.23 14.11 -14.51
N HIS A 33 -7.44 14.99 -15.49
CA HIS A 33 -8.24 16.23 -15.34
C HIS A 33 -7.81 17.07 -14.12
N GLY A 34 -6.50 17.17 -13.88
CA GLY A 34 -5.93 17.96 -12.78
C GLY A 34 -6.04 17.32 -11.41
N LYS A 35 -6.52 16.08 -11.30
CA LYS A 35 -6.60 15.32 -10.05
C LYS A 35 -5.61 14.17 -10.04
N ASP A 36 -4.87 14.03 -8.95
CA ASP A 36 -4.00 12.88 -8.72
C ASP A 36 -4.85 11.61 -8.65
N LYS A 37 -4.49 10.61 -9.46
CA LYS A 37 -5.31 9.40 -9.63
C LYS A 37 -4.52 8.11 -9.37
N TYR A 38 -3.26 8.07 -9.76
CA TYR A 38 -2.40 6.91 -9.55
C TYR A 38 -1.01 7.34 -9.10
N VAL A 39 -0.29 6.43 -8.43
CA VAL A 39 1.13 6.55 -8.16
C VAL A 39 1.85 5.37 -8.79
N VAL A 40 2.99 5.62 -9.42
CA VAL A 40 3.86 4.60 -10.02
C VAL A 40 5.15 4.54 -9.22
N LEU A 41 5.47 3.36 -8.71
CA LEU A 41 6.66 3.07 -7.90
C LEU A 41 7.56 2.10 -8.64
N LYS A 42 8.86 2.12 -8.32
CA LYS A 42 9.74 0.99 -8.63
C LYS A 42 9.26 -0.26 -7.88
N ILE A 43 9.38 -1.44 -8.48
CA ILE A 43 9.01 -2.71 -7.84
C ILE A 43 9.74 -2.90 -6.50
N SER A 44 11.00 -2.47 -6.40
CA SER A 44 11.76 -2.51 -5.15
C SER A 44 11.11 -1.69 -4.03
N GLU A 45 10.61 -0.49 -4.35
CA GLU A 45 9.98 0.37 -3.34
C GLU A 45 8.59 -0.14 -2.97
N TYR A 46 7.82 -0.64 -3.95
CA TYR A 46 6.56 -1.33 -3.68
C TYR A 46 6.75 -2.53 -2.74
N ASN A 47 7.75 -3.37 -2.99
CA ASN A 47 8.03 -4.54 -2.14
C ASN A 47 8.44 -4.14 -0.73
N LYS A 48 9.27 -3.11 -0.59
CA LYS A 48 9.66 -2.56 0.72
C LYS A 48 8.45 -2.07 1.51
N LEU A 49 7.51 -1.36 0.89
CA LEU A 49 6.27 -0.93 1.55
C LEU A 49 5.43 -2.14 2.00
N ARG A 50 5.31 -3.16 1.15
CA ARG A 50 4.61 -4.40 1.48
C ARG A 50 5.25 -5.13 2.66
N GLU A 51 6.58 -5.18 2.72
CA GLU A 51 7.31 -5.79 3.84
C GLU A 51 7.03 -5.03 5.14
N LEU A 52 7.05 -3.69 5.12
CA LEU A 52 6.74 -2.86 6.28
C LEU A 52 5.29 -3.06 6.79
N GLU A 53 4.32 -3.23 5.89
CA GLU A 53 2.93 -3.56 6.27
C GLU A 53 2.86 -4.91 6.99
N LEU A 54 3.57 -5.92 6.49
CA LEU A 54 3.64 -7.25 7.12
C LEU A 54 4.33 -7.19 8.50
N GLU A 55 5.42 -6.46 8.62
CA GLU A 55 6.11 -6.27 9.91
C GLU A 55 5.20 -5.59 10.93
N ASN A 56 4.42 -4.59 10.52
CA ASN A 56 3.44 -3.94 11.38
C ASN A 56 2.35 -4.91 11.84
N ALA A 57 1.79 -5.73 10.95
CA ALA A 57 0.78 -6.73 11.32
C ALA A 57 1.33 -7.75 12.33
N ILE A 58 2.59 -8.17 12.18
CA ILE A 58 3.26 -9.05 13.15
C ILE A 58 3.44 -8.34 14.48
N LYS A 59 3.86 -7.07 14.48
CA LYS A 59 4.06 -6.28 15.70
C LYS A 59 2.75 -6.09 16.47
N GLU A 60 1.66 -5.77 15.75
CA GLU A 60 0.31 -5.67 16.30
C GLU A 60 -0.12 -7.00 16.95
N THR A 61 0.02 -8.11 16.22
CA THR A 61 -0.32 -9.45 16.72
C THR A 61 0.47 -9.80 17.99
N LYS A 62 1.78 -9.51 18.02
CA LYS A 62 2.62 -9.74 19.21
C LYS A 62 2.17 -8.89 20.40
N ALA A 63 1.76 -7.64 20.16
CA ALA A 63 1.23 -6.77 21.21
C ALA A 63 -0.13 -7.26 21.74
N ASP A 64 -0.99 -7.78 20.86
CA ASP A 64 -2.26 -8.39 21.26
C ASP A 64 -2.05 -9.64 22.10
N ILE A 65 -1.10 -10.51 21.72
CA ILE A 65 -0.72 -11.67 22.55
C ILE A 65 -0.20 -11.21 23.92
N ALA A 66 0.74 -10.25 23.95
CA ALA A 66 1.32 -9.76 25.20
C ALA A 66 0.29 -9.07 26.11
N SER A 67 -0.75 -8.47 25.54
CA SER A 67 -1.84 -7.81 26.27
C SER A 67 -3.05 -8.72 26.54
N GLY A 68 -2.97 -10.02 26.18
CA GLY A 68 -4.06 -10.96 26.40
C GLY A 68 -5.29 -10.76 25.51
N LYS A 69 -5.15 -9.99 24.41
CA LYS A 69 -6.21 -9.74 23.42
C LYS A 69 -6.35 -10.90 22.42
N PHE A 70 -6.52 -12.10 22.94
CA PHE A 70 -6.79 -13.29 22.13
C PHE A 70 -7.70 -14.23 22.90
N TYR A 71 -8.32 -15.16 22.18
CA TYR A 71 -9.21 -16.17 22.76
C TYR A 71 -8.64 -17.55 22.52
N THR A 72 -8.74 -18.42 23.53
CA THR A 72 -8.29 -19.82 23.48
C THR A 72 -9.43 -20.82 23.59
N ASP A 73 -10.67 -20.33 23.48
CA ASP A 73 -11.87 -21.15 23.55
C ASP A 73 -12.17 -21.86 22.22
N GLY A 74 -13.13 -22.79 22.27
CA GLY A 74 -13.49 -23.60 21.13
C GLY A 74 -14.25 -22.81 20.05
N ILE A 75 -14.35 -23.43 18.86
CA ILE A 75 -15.00 -22.87 17.67
C ILE A 75 -16.42 -22.35 17.97
N SER A 76 -17.19 -23.04 18.82
CA SER A 76 -18.55 -22.62 19.20
C SER A 76 -18.59 -21.21 19.81
N GLU A 77 -17.69 -20.91 20.75
CA GLU A 77 -17.63 -19.60 21.42
C GLU A 77 -17.08 -18.52 20.48
N HIS A 78 -16.13 -18.89 19.62
CA HIS A 78 -15.68 -18.01 18.54
C HIS A 78 -16.82 -17.61 17.61
N MET A 79 -17.65 -18.56 17.17
CA MET A 79 -18.78 -18.30 16.30
C MET A 79 -19.79 -17.34 16.94
N LYS A 80 -20.11 -17.50 18.24
CA LYS A 80 -20.97 -16.53 18.96
C LYS A 80 -20.39 -15.11 18.92
N ARG A 81 -19.07 -14.96 19.12
CA ARG A 81 -18.42 -13.63 19.08
C ARG A 81 -18.47 -12.96 17.71
N VAL A 82 -18.22 -13.69 16.63
CA VAL A 82 -18.07 -13.08 15.28
C VAL A 82 -19.37 -13.02 14.48
N SER A 83 -20.37 -13.83 14.83
CA SER A 83 -21.64 -13.89 14.09
C SER A 83 -22.64 -12.82 14.52
N GLY A 84 -22.36 -12.07 15.60
CA GLY A 84 -23.26 -11.07 16.15
C GLY A 84 -24.57 -11.64 16.74
N VAL A 85 -24.62 -12.95 17.00
CA VAL A 85 -25.74 -13.68 17.62
C VAL A 85 -25.24 -14.38 18.89
#